data_AF-A0A8S2Z9P2-F1
#
_entry.id   AF-A0A8S2Z9P2-F1
#
_cell.length_a   1.000
_cell.length_b   1.000
_cell.length_c   1.000
_cell.angle_alpha   90.00
_cell.angle_beta   90.00
_cell.angle_gamma   90.00
#
_symmetry.space_group_name_H-M   'P 1'
#
loop_
_entity.id
_entity.type
_entity.pdbx_description
1 polymer ?
#
loop_
_entity_poly.entity_id
_entity_poly.type
_entity_poly.pdbx_seq_one_letter_code
_entity_poly.pdbx_strand_id
1 'polypeptide(L)' 'MNQPRITDLKLHYGDEFEIVHEQLLETLQEKDSTGITFLHGPPGTGKTYYLRYLINEIKDKSLIYVPPDLVN' A
#
# COMPACT_ATOMS: atom_id res chain seq x y z
N MET A 1 -2.71 -3.52 15.40
CA MET A 1 -2.03 -4.30 14.34
C MET A 1 -0.55 -3.96 14.41
N ASN A 2 0.36 -4.93 14.33
CA ASN A 2 1.79 -4.62 14.23
C ASN A 2 2.02 -3.79 12.98
N GLN A 3 2.63 -2.62 13.14
CA GLN A 3 2.93 -1.72 12.04
C GLN A 3 4.08 -2.32 11.22
N PRO A 4 3.86 -2.70 9.94
CA PRO A 4 4.95 -3.10 9.07
C PRO A 4 5.92 -1.92 8.92
N ARG A 5 7.22 -2.23 8.93
CA ARG A 5 8.29 -1.25 8.68
C ARG A 5 9.06 -1.73 7.47
N ILE A 6 8.97 -0.98 6.38
CA ILE A 6 9.85 -1.12 5.22
C ILE A 6 10.95 -0.08 5.41
N THR A 7 12.19 -0.52 5.62
CA THR A 7 13.32 0.39 5.87
C THR A 7 13.95 0.92 4.59
N ASP A 8 13.75 0.19 3.49
CA ASP A 8 14.31 0.52 2.18
C ASP A 8 13.39 -0.08 1.09
N LEU A 9 12.57 0.76 0.45
CA LEU A 9 11.62 0.33 -0.58
C LEU A 9 12.36 -0.22 -1.80
N LYS A 10 13.45 0.43 -2.20
CA LYS A 10 14.28 0.05 -3.34
C LYS A 10 14.87 -1.35 -3.16
N LEU A 11 15.47 -1.64 -2.00
CA LEU A 11 16.04 -2.95 -1.70
C LEU A 11 15.00 -4.08 -1.77
N HIS A 12 13.77 -3.81 -1.35
CA HIS A 12 12.73 -4.84 -1.20
C HIS A 12 11.82 -5.00 -2.43
N TYR A 13 11.62 -3.94 -3.21
CA TYR A 13 10.65 -3.91 -4.32
C TYR A 13 11.26 -3.47 -5.65
N GLY A 14 12.52 -3.04 -5.67
CA GLY A 14 13.26 -2.64 -6.86
C GLY A 14 13.41 -1.14 -7.03
N ASP A 15 14.40 -0.75 -7.84
CA ASP A 15 14.85 0.63 -8.05
C ASP A 15 13.75 1.62 -8.44
N GLU A 16 12.76 1.18 -9.21
CA GLU A 16 11.68 2.03 -9.69
C GLU A 16 10.46 2.10 -8.75
N PHE A 17 10.46 1.27 -7.70
CA PHE A 17 9.27 1.12 -6.85
C PHE A 17 9.03 2.31 -5.92
N GLU A 18 10.07 3.08 -5.61
CA GLU A 18 9.92 4.32 -4.84
C GLU A 18 9.02 5.32 -5.58
N ILE A 19 9.16 5.43 -6.90
CA ILE A 19 8.29 6.30 -7.73
C ILE A 19 6.84 5.82 -7.69
N VAL A 20 6.62 4.50 -7.78
CA VAL A 20 5.28 3.91 -7.66
C VAL A 20 4.68 4.20 -6.28
N HIS A 21 5.51 4.11 -5.23
CA HIS A 21 5.10 4.40 -3.87
C HIS A 21 4.66 5.86 -3.69
N GLU A 22 5.49 6.81 -4.14
CA GLU A 22 5.20 8.24 -4.08
C GLU A 22 3.90 8.57 -4.83
N GLN A 23 3.73 8.07 -6.07
CA GLN A 23 2.51 8.28 -6.86
C GLN A 23 1.25 7.75 -6.17
N LEU A 24 1.34 6.56 -5.57
CA LEU A 24 0.22 5.97 -4.83
C LEU A 24 -0.12 6.77 -3.58
N LEU A 25 0.90 7.20 -2.82
CA LEU A 25 0.69 7.97 -1.61
C LEU A 25 0.07 9.33 -1.92
N GLU A 26 0.58 10.05 -2.93
CA GLU A 26 0.02 11.33 -3.39
C GLU A 26 -1.44 11.17 -3.81
N THR A 27 -1.72 10.20 -4.69
CA THR A 27 -3.09 9.91 -5.15
C THR A 27 -4.01 9.59 -3.97
N LEU A 28 -3.56 8.74 -3.03
CA LEU A 28 -4.38 8.33 -1.91
C LEU A 28 -4.53 9.41 -0.83
N GLN A 29 -3.67 10.43 -0.78
CA GLN A 29 -3.81 11.56 0.15
C GLN A 29 -4.64 12.72 -0.43
N GLU A 30 -4.73 12.85 -1.76
CA GLU A 30 -5.56 13.87 -2.40
C GLU A 30 -7.03 13.75 -1.98
N LYS A 31 -7.62 14.85 -1.49
CA LYS A 31 -8.91 14.84 -0.77
C LYS A 31 -10.07 14.21 -1.57
N ASP A 32 -10.15 14.53 -2.86
CA ASP A 32 -11.26 14.15 -3.74
C ASP A 32 -10.80 13.19 -4.86
N SER A 33 -9.67 12.49 -4.66
CA SER A 33 -9.21 11.51 -5.62
C SER A 33 -10.16 10.33 -5.71
N THR A 34 -10.32 9.82 -6.93
CA THR A 34 -11.13 8.64 -7.22
C THR A 34 -10.31 7.70 -8.08
N GLY A 35 -10.46 6.39 -7.88
CA GLY A 35 -9.72 5.41 -8.66
C GLY A 35 -9.68 4.05 -7.99
N ILE A 36 -9.13 3.09 -8.73
CA ILE A 36 -8.90 1.73 -8.27
C ILE A 36 -7.45 1.36 -8.59
N THR A 37 -6.69 0.97 -7.57
CA THR A 37 -5.33 0.46 -7.71
C THR A 37 -5.32 -1.04 -7.47
N PHE A 38 -4.64 -1.78 -8.34
CA PHE A 38 -4.39 -3.21 -8.16
C PHE A 38 -2.91 -3.46 -7.89
N LEU A 39 -2.60 -4.12 -6.77
CA LEU A 39 -1.28 -4.69 -6.52
C LEU A 39 -1.26 -6.14 -6.99
N HIS A 40 -0.53 -6.43 -8.07
CA HIS A 40 -0.40 -7.77 -8.64
C HIS A 40 1.04 -8.26 -8.63
N GLY A 41 1.22 -9.58 -8.68
CA GLY A 41 2.54 -10.22 -8.72
C GLY A 41 2.54 -11.63 -8.13
N PRO A 42 3.61 -12.42 -8.32
CA PRO A 42 3.74 -13.78 -7.81
C PRO A 42 3.47 -13.93 -6.30
N PRO A 43 3.07 -15.10 -5.80
CA PRO A 43 2.94 -15.33 -4.36
C PRO A 43 4.27 -15.07 -3.64
N GLY A 44 4.21 -14.54 -2.41
CA GLY A 44 5.41 -14.23 -1.62
C GLY A 44 6.08 -12.87 -1.89
N THR A 45 5.64 -12.11 -2.89
CA THR A 45 6.21 -10.77 -3.25
C THR A 45 5.83 -9.61 -2.31
N GLY A 46 5.34 -9.90 -1.10
CA GLY A 46 5.10 -8.86 -0.10
C GLY A 46 3.92 -7.91 -0.36
N LYS A 47 3.04 -8.17 -1.33
CA LYS A 47 1.86 -7.32 -1.64
C LYS A 47 1.03 -6.93 -0.41
N THR A 48 0.61 -7.91 0.39
CA THR A 48 -0.18 -7.67 1.61
C THR A 48 0.61 -6.90 2.67
N TYR A 49 1.93 -7.10 2.72
CA TYR A 49 2.81 -6.37 3.63
C TYR A 49 2.93 -4.89 3.22
N TYR A 50 3.17 -4.63 1.93
CA TYR A 50 3.21 -3.29 1.36
C TYR A 50 1.88 -2.56 1.50
N LEU A 51 0.75 -3.21 1.23
CA LEU A 51 -0.57 -2.60 1.38
C LEU A 51 -0.80 -2.13 2.83
N ARG A 52 -0.42 -2.95 3.81
CA ARG A 52 -0.50 -2.57 5.23
C ARG A 52 0.46 -1.43 5.57
N TYR A 53 1.66 -1.41 4.97
CA TYR A 53 2.62 -0.31 5.13
C TYR A 53 2.06 1.01 4.58
N LEU A 54 1.65 1.03 3.32
CA LEU A 54 1.08 2.18 2.63
C LEU A 54 -0.12 2.77 3.39
N ILE A 55 -1.02 1.90 3.87
CA ILE A 55 -2.19 2.31 4.65
C ILE A 55 -1.81 3.10 5.91
N ASN A 56 -0.70 2.76 6.57
CA ASN A 56 -0.26 3.47 7.77
C ASN A 56 0.39 4.83 7.48
N GLU A 57 0.72 5.12 6.22
CA GLU A 57 1.31 6.40 5.81
C GLU A 57 0.26 7.43 5.38
N ILE A 58 -0.95 6.97 5.05
CA ILE A 58 -2.08 7.84 4.75
C ILE A 58 -2.53 8.52 6.04
N LYS A 59 -2.63 9.85 6.00
CA LYS A 59 -3.08 10.68 7.13
C LYS A 59 -4.45 11.29 6.81
N ASP A 60 -5.21 11.60 7.85
CA ASP A 60 -6.45 12.39 7.77
C ASP A 60 -7.53 11.82 6.82
N LYS A 61 -7.56 10.49 6.63
CA LYS A 61 -8.60 9.79 5.88
C LYS A 61 -9.19 8.62 6.66
N SER A 62 -10.50 8.43 6.54
CA SER A 62 -11.19 7.24 7.02
C SER A 62 -10.82 6.04 6.14
N LEU A 63 -10.29 4.99 6.75
CA LEU A 63 -9.86 3.79 6.06
C LEU A 63 -10.74 2.59 6.43
N ILE A 64 -11.15 1.83 5.40
CA ILE A 64 -11.78 0.52 5.56
C ILE A 64 -10.80 -0.53 5.03
N TYR A 65 -10.43 -1.49 5.87
CA TYR A 65 -9.67 -2.68 5.48
C TYR A 65 -10.57 -3.91 5.60
N VAL A 66 -10.78 -4.61 4.48
CA VAL A 66 -11.58 -5.83 4.41
C VAL A 66 -10.62 -7.02 4.33
N PRO A 67 -10.39 -7.75 5.43
CA PRO A 67 -9.60 -8.97 5.37
C PRO A 67 -10.30 -10.03 4.50
N PRO A 68 -9.53 -10.91 3.82
CA PRO A 68 -10.08 -11.97 2.98
C PRO A 68 -11.12 -12.85 3.69
N ASP A 69 -10.94 -13.07 4.99
CA ASP A 69 -11.80 -13.94 5.80
C ASP A 69 -13.23 -13.39 6.00
N LEU A 70 -13.47 -12.11 5.71
CA LEU A 70 -14.82 -11.51 5.76
C LEU A 70 -15.64 -11.74 4.48
N VAL A 71 -15.02 -12.27 3.41
CA VAL A 71 -15.64 -12.40 2.08
C VAL A 71 -16.13 -13.82 1.81
N ASN A 72 -16.05 -14.72 2.80
CA ASN A 72 -16.54 -16.11 2.72
C ASN A 72 -17.77 -16.33 3.59
#